data_AF-A0A538U4V7-F1
#
_entry.id   AF-A0A538U4V7-F1
#
_cell.length_a   1.000
_cell.length_b   1.000
_cell.length_c   1.000
_cell.angle_alpha   90.00
_cell.angle_beta   90.00
_cell.angle_gamma   90.00
#
_symmetry.space_group_name_H-M   'P 1'
#
loop_
_entity.id
_entity.type
_entity.pdbx_description
1 polymer ?
#
loop_
_entity_poly.entity_id
_entity_poly.type
_entity_poly.pdbx_seq_one_letter_code
_entity_poly.pdbx_strand_id
1 'polypeptide(L)'
;MNDDLGSFKNGETAYLFTASRAFSRRFALGTNLKLVQQSVEDFSAQGFGVDLGSTYQVTPMVRVGLSIANLAGPKLKLRDVEETYPVQFRGGAAAQVLNGRGLITAQIDQSDGLGARFHGGIEYWLQPGLGLRVGYDDAYGTGGFTYRFAPQYEIDYGIADQPLGLTHRVGLSYRFGGFFASSKAEPAVFSPTGEHAVTKIALNAHTKADPDEWTLEIVNKAEEVVRRFSGKGQPPSHVQWDGKDETGLPLADGIYHYRLTVKDREGRSLLASSRTIEISTTGPEGTVPVIPVQGAVPEDNK
;
A
#
# COMPACT_ATOMS: atom_id res chain seq x y z
N MET A 1 -27.14 30.38 -30.94
CA MET A 1 -25.99 29.97 -31.77
C MET A 1 -24.77 30.19 -30.90
N ASN A 2 -24.13 29.11 -30.43
CA ASN A 2 -22.81 29.22 -29.83
C ASN A 2 -21.84 29.28 -31.02
N ASP A 3 -21.38 30.49 -31.35
CA ASP A 3 -20.33 30.64 -32.36
C ASP A 3 -19.05 30.01 -31.81
N ASP A 4 -18.42 29.15 -32.62
CA ASP A 4 -17.15 28.53 -32.29
C ASP A 4 -16.06 29.62 -32.29
N LEU A 5 -15.59 29.98 -31.09
CA LEU A 5 -14.55 30.99 -30.87
C LEU A 5 -13.14 30.49 -31.23
N GLY A 6 -13.04 29.29 -31.81
CA GLY A 6 -11.79 28.62 -32.13
C GLY A 6 -11.31 27.69 -31.02
N SER A 7 -10.34 26.85 -31.35
CA SER A 7 -9.71 25.93 -30.41
C SER A 7 -8.28 26.38 -30.12
N PHE A 8 -7.90 26.50 -28.84
CA PHE A 8 -6.51 26.69 -28.46
C PHE A 8 -5.97 25.41 -27.82
N LYS A 9 -4.68 25.14 -28.01
CA LYS A 9 -3.98 24.02 -27.37
C LYS A 9 -3.03 24.56 -26.32
N ASN A 10 -3.20 24.08 -25.08
CA ASN A 10 -2.29 24.32 -23.98
C ASN A 10 -1.76 22.98 -23.49
N GLY A 11 -0.46 22.88 -23.29
CA GLY A 11 0.22 21.71 -22.77
C GLY A 11 1.32 22.11 -21.80
N GLU A 12 1.39 21.41 -20.68
CA GLU A 12 2.46 21.56 -19.70
C GLU A 12 3.06 20.17 -19.41
N THR A 13 4.38 20.10 -19.37
CA THR A 13 5.12 18.89 -19.03
C THR A 13 6.18 19.25 -18.01
N ALA A 14 6.23 18.50 -16.91
CA ALA A 14 7.24 18.67 -15.87
C ALA A 14 8.03 17.38 -15.68
N TYR A 15 9.35 17.46 -15.80
CA TYR A 15 10.27 16.38 -15.42
C TYR A 15 10.81 16.65 -14.02
N LEU A 16 10.64 15.71 -13.10
CA LEU A 16 11.14 15.81 -11.73
C LEU A 16 12.21 14.76 -11.47
N PHE A 17 13.39 15.22 -11.05
CA PHE A 17 14.49 14.37 -10.59
C PHE A 17 14.63 14.52 -9.09
N THR A 18 14.29 13.45 -8.36
CA THR A 18 14.25 13.46 -6.90
C THR A 18 15.46 12.73 -6.31
N ALA A 19 16.09 13.34 -5.32
CA ALA A 19 17.08 12.70 -4.46
C ALA A 19 16.69 12.87 -2.99
N SER A 20 16.85 11.83 -2.19
CA SER A 20 16.61 11.91 -0.74
C SER A 20 17.61 11.08 0.05
N ARG A 21 17.88 11.52 1.29
CA ARG A 21 18.79 10.86 2.21
C ARG A 21 18.23 10.91 3.63
N ALA A 22 18.18 9.75 4.27
CA ALA A 22 17.98 9.65 5.71
C ALA A 22 19.31 9.95 6.43
N PHE A 23 19.30 10.94 7.32
CA PHE A 23 20.45 11.30 8.15
C PHE A 23 20.41 10.62 9.52
N SER A 24 19.22 10.23 9.97
CA SER A 24 19.03 9.38 11.15
C SER A 24 17.82 8.47 10.94
N ARG A 25 17.54 7.57 11.89
CA ARG A 25 16.31 6.75 11.87
C ARG A 25 15.03 7.58 11.93
N ARG A 26 15.12 8.83 12.38
CA ARG A 26 13.97 9.73 12.56
C ARG A 26 13.95 10.91 11.60
N PHE A 27 15.02 11.16 10.84
CA PHE A 27 15.12 12.37 10.03
C PHE A 27 15.64 12.08 8.63
N ALA A 28 14.92 12.58 7.64
CA ALA A 28 15.30 12.52 6.24
C ALA A 28 15.08 13.86 5.54
N LEU A 29 15.97 14.16 4.59
CA LEU A 29 15.86 15.30 3.69
C LEU A 29 15.75 14.82 2.25
N GLY A 30 15.03 15.58 1.43
CA GLY A 30 14.90 15.35 0.00
C GLY A 30 14.93 16.66 -0.77
N THR A 31 15.26 16.56 -2.04
CA THR A 31 15.23 17.66 -3.00
C THR A 31 14.70 17.16 -4.33
N ASN A 32 14.00 18.03 -5.04
CA ASN A 32 13.61 17.81 -6.42
C ASN A 32 14.25 18.86 -7.31
N LEU A 33 14.87 18.44 -8.41
CA LEU A 33 15.15 19.29 -9.56
C LEU A 33 13.99 19.14 -10.54
N LYS A 34 13.42 20.26 -10.98
CA LYS A 34 12.22 20.31 -11.81
C LYS A 34 12.55 21.01 -13.12
N LEU A 35 12.22 20.39 -14.23
CA LEU A 35 12.28 20.98 -15.57
C LEU A 35 10.86 21.08 -16.08
N VAL A 36 10.32 22.30 -16.17
CA VAL A 36 8.97 22.55 -16.68
C VAL A 36 9.08 23.06 -18.10
N GLN A 37 8.26 22.49 -18.99
CA GLN A 37 8.06 22.95 -20.34
C GLN A 37 6.57 23.24 -20.53
N GLN A 38 6.27 24.45 -20.98
CA GLN A 38 4.91 24.88 -21.28
C GLN A 38 4.82 25.29 -22.75
N SER A 39 3.74 24.89 -23.40
CA SER A 39 3.39 25.26 -24.77
C SER A 39 1.96 25.78 -24.83
N VAL A 40 1.78 26.98 -25.36
CA VAL A 40 0.48 27.60 -25.62
C VAL A 40 0.46 28.06 -27.08
N GLU A 41 -0.34 27.39 -27.90
CA GLU A 41 -0.35 27.59 -29.36
C GLU A 41 1.07 27.48 -29.96
N ASP A 42 1.59 28.56 -30.56
CA ASP A 42 2.91 28.63 -31.20
C ASP A 42 4.04 29.00 -30.22
N PHE A 43 3.71 29.31 -28.96
CA PHE A 43 4.68 29.75 -27.95
C PHE A 43 5.10 28.60 -27.05
N SER A 44 6.40 28.52 -26.76
CA SER A 44 6.94 27.57 -25.80
C SER A 44 7.97 28.21 -24.88
N ALA A 45 7.96 27.79 -23.63
CA ALA A 45 8.92 28.24 -22.61
C ALA A 45 9.37 27.05 -21.77
N GLN A 46 10.58 27.17 -21.23
CA GLN A 46 11.15 26.21 -20.29
C GLN A 46 11.62 26.92 -19.03
N GLY A 47 11.46 26.27 -17.89
CA GLY A 47 11.81 26.82 -16.60
C GLY A 47 12.38 25.75 -15.68
N PHE A 48 13.34 26.16 -14.84
CA PHE A 48 14.02 25.28 -13.89
C PHE A 48 13.52 25.57 -12.48
N GLY A 49 13.21 24.51 -11.74
CA GLY A 49 12.69 24.57 -10.39
C GLY A 49 13.54 23.76 -9.42
N VAL A 50 13.62 24.21 -8.18
CA VAL A 50 14.14 23.40 -7.07
C VAL A 50 13.12 23.34 -5.94
N ASP A 51 12.84 22.15 -5.46
CA ASP A 51 12.06 21.90 -4.24
C ASP A 51 12.98 21.32 -3.14
N LEU A 52 12.65 21.63 -1.88
CA LEU A 52 13.26 21.02 -0.70
C LEU A 52 12.19 20.42 0.20
N GLY A 53 12.46 19.25 0.78
CA GLY A 53 11.55 18.56 1.67
C GLY A 53 12.28 17.91 2.83
N SER A 54 11.59 17.80 3.96
CA SER A 54 12.08 17.12 5.15
C SER A 54 10.96 16.33 5.80
N THR A 55 11.34 15.23 6.43
CA THR A 55 10.42 14.46 7.28
C THR A 55 11.10 14.14 8.60
N TYR A 56 10.32 14.20 9.67
CA TYR A 56 10.77 13.88 11.03
C TYR A 56 9.77 12.93 11.71
N GLN A 57 10.26 11.80 12.20
CA GLN A 57 9.49 10.81 12.94
C GLN A 57 9.54 11.16 14.43
N VAL A 58 8.45 11.75 14.93
CA VAL A 58 8.32 12.18 16.33
C VAL A 58 8.16 10.96 17.24
N THR A 59 7.30 10.03 16.85
CA THR A 59 7.09 8.73 17.51
C THR A 59 6.97 7.64 16.44
N PRO A 60 7.00 6.34 16.78
CA PRO A 60 6.75 5.28 15.80
C PRO A 60 5.45 5.46 15.00
N MET A 61 4.43 6.09 15.61
CA MET A 61 3.12 6.32 15.02
C MET A 61 2.97 7.71 14.37
N VAL A 62 3.75 8.71 14.78
CA VAL A 62 3.57 10.11 14.35
C VAL A 62 4.77 10.60 13.55
N ARG A 63 4.47 11.15 12.36
CA ARG A 63 5.44 11.78 11.47
C ARG A 63 4.99 13.20 11.15
N VAL A 64 5.94 14.12 11.12
CA VAL A 64 5.74 15.48 10.60
C VAL A 64 6.61 15.70 9.37
N GLY A 65 6.17 16.58 8.49
CA GLY A 65 6.88 16.93 7.27
C GLY A 65 6.79 18.42 7.00
N LEU A 66 7.86 18.96 6.44
CA LEU A 66 7.93 20.32 5.93
C LEU A 66 8.48 20.26 4.52
N SER A 67 7.89 21.00 3.58
CA SER A 67 8.47 21.20 2.26
C SER A 67 8.33 22.63 1.79
N ILE A 68 9.28 23.03 0.94
CA ILE A 68 9.30 24.30 0.23
C ILE A 68 9.38 23.93 -1.24
N ALA A 69 8.28 24.11 -1.96
CA ALA A 69 8.23 23.94 -3.40
C ALA A 69 8.58 25.25 -4.10
N ASN A 70 9.22 25.15 -5.26
CA ASN A 70 9.64 26.29 -6.08
C ASN A 70 10.57 27.27 -5.34
N LEU A 71 11.44 26.80 -4.44
CA LEU A 71 12.40 27.66 -3.70
C LEU A 71 13.27 28.50 -4.64
N ALA A 72 13.70 27.90 -5.75
CA ALA A 72 14.15 28.59 -6.95
C ALA A 72 13.19 28.18 -8.06
N GLY A 73 12.05 28.85 -8.16
CA GLY A 73 10.92 28.43 -8.99
C GLY A 73 11.16 28.60 -10.50
N PRO A 74 10.52 27.77 -11.34
CA PRO A 74 10.53 27.95 -12.79
C PRO A 74 10.07 29.36 -13.18
N LYS A 75 10.84 29.97 -14.07
CA LYS A 75 10.51 31.22 -14.75
C LYS A 75 10.21 30.89 -16.20
N LEU A 76 9.00 31.22 -16.65
CA LEU A 76 8.52 30.92 -18.00
C LEU A 76 8.22 32.24 -18.72
N LYS A 77 8.90 32.49 -19.83
CA LYS A 77 8.61 33.62 -20.71
C LYS A 77 8.10 33.10 -22.05
N LEU A 78 6.78 33.05 -22.20
CA LEU A 78 6.14 32.55 -23.43
C LEU A 78 6.19 33.59 -24.57
N ARG A 79 6.00 34.88 -24.24
CA ARG A 79 6.09 36.01 -25.19
C ARG A 79 6.86 37.17 -24.58
N ASP A 80 6.14 38.09 -23.94
CA ASP A 80 6.69 39.37 -23.47
C ASP A 80 6.84 39.41 -21.94
N VAL A 81 5.95 38.73 -21.22
CA VAL A 81 5.91 38.68 -19.75
C VAL A 81 6.57 37.40 -19.26
N GLU A 82 7.45 37.53 -18.26
CA GLU A 82 8.00 36.41 -17.50
C GLU A 82 7.05 36.08 -16.34
N GLU A 83 6.56 34.84 -16.30
CA GLU A 83 5.78 34.31 -15.21
C GLU A 83 6.69 33.46 -14.30
N THR A 84 6.65 33.71 -13.00
CA THR A 84 7.42 32.96 -12.01
C THR A 84 6.49 32.13 -11.15
N TYR A 85 6.80 30.85 -10.99
CA TYR A 85 6.01 29.97 -10.14
C TYR A 85 6.15 30.41 -8.67
N PRO A 86 5.03 30.60 -7.95
CA PRO A 86 5.10 31.08 -6.58
C PRO A 86 5.77 30.05 -5.67
N VAL A 87 6.58 30.55 -4.73
CA VAL A 87 7.11 29.73 -3.64
C VAL A 87 5.95 29.23 -2.81
N GLN A 88 5.95 27.94 -2.50
CA GLN A 88 4.92 27.33 -1.67
C GLN A 88 5.54 26.61 -0.48
N PHE A 89 5.12 26.99 0.72
CA PHE A 89 5.45 26.32 1.96
C PHE A 89 4.36 25.31 2.29
N ARG A 90 4.75 24.09 2.64
CA ARG A 90 3.82 23.06 3.10
C ARG A 90 4.29 22.49 4.42
N GLY A 91 3.37 22.36 5.36
CA GLY A 91 3.60 21.69 6.63
C GLY A 91 2.50 20.67 6.88
N GLY A 92 2.87 19.49 7.34
CA GLY A 92 1.89 18.45 7.59
C GLY A 92 2.29 17.46 8.67
N ALA A 93 1.30 16.80 9.22
CA ALA A 93 1.45 15.73 10.19
C ALA A 93 0.62 14.52 9.75
N ALA A 94 1.13 13.34 10.07
CA ALA A 94 0.48 12.06 9.83
C ALA A 94 0.60 11.20 11.09
N ALA A 95 -0.51 10.56 11.47
CA ALA A 95 -0.60 9.68 12.63
C ALA A 95 -1.17 8.33 12.20
N GLN A 96 -0.41 7.26 12.43
CA GLN A 96 -0.90 5.90 12.30
C GLN A 96 -1.77 5.55 13.50
N VAL A 97 -2.94 4.97 13.22
CA VAL A 97 -3.93 4.57 14.21
C VAL A 97 -4.35 3.12 13.97
N LEU A 98 -5.11 2.54 14.90
CA LEU A 98 -5.67 1.18 14.76
C LEU A 98 -4.59 0.12 14.44
N ASN A 99 -3.47 0.14 15.19
CA ASN A 99 -2.32 -0.75 15.00
C ASN A 99 -1.76 -0.74 13.55
N GLY A 100 -1.80 0.42 12.88
CA GLY A 100 -1.29 0.62 11.53
C GLY A 100 -2.29 0.35 10.41
N ARG A 101 -3.55 0.00 10.74
CA ARG A 101 -4.62 -0.14 9.75
C ARG A 101 -5.23 1.19 9.33
N GLY A 102 -5.04 2.24 10.12
CA GLY A 102 -5.52 3.58 9.80
C GLY A 102 -4.40 4.61 9.74
N LEU A 103 -4.62 5.66 8.95
CA LEU A 103 -3.77 6.84 8.87
C LEU A 103 -4.65 8.09 8.92
N ILE A 104 -4.30 9.04 9.78
CA ILE A 104 -4.91 10.37 9.83
C ILE A 104 -3.86 11.39 9.40
N THR A 105 -4.23 12.31 8.53
CA THR A 105 -3.35 13.36 8.02
C THR A 105 -3.99 14.73 8.15
N ALA A 106 -3.14 15.73 8.42
CA ALA A 106 -3.48 17.14 8.35
C ALA A 106 -2.31 17.89 7.72
N GLN A 107 -2.60 18.85 6.85
CA GLN A 107 -1.61 19.64 6.13
C GLN A 107 -2.10 21.07 5.93
N ILE A 108 -1.18 22.01 5.97
CA ILE A 108 -1.38 23.41 5.60
C ILE A 108 -0.42 23.77 4.48
N ASP A 109 -0.96 24.42 3.46
CA ASP A 109 -0.24 24.90 2.29
C ASP A 109 -0.35 26.43 2.24
N GLN A 110 0.79 27.12 2.22
CA GLN A 110 0.87 28.57 2.07
C GLN A 110 1.60 28.89 0.76
N SER A 111 0.93 29.59 -0.15
CA SER A 111 1.54 30.11 -1.38
C SER A 111 1.13 31.55 -1.64
N ASP A 112 2.01 32.31 -2.29
CA ASP A 112 1.69 33.67 -2.71
C ASP A 112 0.48 33.67 -3.69
N GLY A 113 -0.39 34.66 -3.56
CA GLY A 113 -1.64 34.79 -4.33
C GLY A 113 -2.82 33.89 -3.90
N LEU A 114 -2.58 32.64 -3.48
CA LEU A 114 -3.65 31.70 -3.11
C LEU A 114 -3.95 31.63 -1.60
N GLY A 115 -3.08 32.19 -0.76
CA GLY A 115 -3.27 32.20 0.70
C GLY A 115 -3.00 30.84 1.36
N ALA A 116 -3.56 30.66 2.56
CA ALA A 116 -3.45 29.44 3.36
C ALA A 116 -4.57 28.47 2.98
N ARG A 117 -4.21 27.25 2.60
CA ARG A 117 -5.14 26.16 2.30
C ARG A 117 -4.94 25.02 3.28
N PHE A 118 -6.04 24.38 3.66
CA PHE A 118 -6.04 23.30 4.64
C PHE A 118 -6.46 21.99 4.00
N HIS A 119 -5.71 20.93 4.30
CA HIS A 119 -5.99 19.60 3.80
C HIS A 119 -6.06 18.63 4.97
N GLY A 120 -6.98 17.68 4.91
CA GLY A 120 -7.16 16.64 5.90
C GLY A 120 -7.52 15.32 5.25
N GLY A 121 -7.10 14.21 5.84
CA GLY A 121 -7.35 12.90 5.25
C GLY A 121 -7.40 11.80 6.28
N ILE A 122 -8.21 10.79 5.99
CA ILE A 122 -8.27 9.54 6.72
C ILE A 122 -8.16 8.40 5.72
N GLU A 123 -7.29 7.44 6.00
CA GLU A 123 -7.17 6.18 5.28
C GLU A 123 -7.45 5.04 6.26
N TYR A 124 -8.19 4.03 5.79
CA TYR A 124 -8.46 2.81 6.56
C TYR A 124 -8.38 1.56 5.68
N TRP A 125 -7.55 0.61 6.07
CA TRP A 125 -7.41 -0.70 5.43
C TRP A 125 -8.35 -1.71 6.08
N LEU A 126 -9.44 -2.03 5.38
CA LEU A 126 -10.39 -3.08 5.82
C LEU A 126 -9.70 -4.45 5.81
N GLN A 127 -8.91 -4.69 4.78
CA GLN A 127 -8.11 -5.89 4.57
C GLN A 127 -6.77 -5.47 3.92
N PRO A 128 -5.70 -6.30 3.98
CA PRO A 128 -4.42 -5.95 3.35
C PRO A 128 -4.50 -5.61 1.85
N GLY A 129 -5.56 -6.06 1.17
CA GLY A 129 -5.85 -5.80 -0.24
C GLY A 129 -6.78 -4.61 -0.51
N LEU A 130 -7.48 -4.05 0.48
CA LEU A 130 -8.52 -3.03 0.25
C LEU A 130 -8.42 -1.89 1.27
N GLY A 131 -8.14 -0.69 0.78
CA GLY A 131 -8.09 0.54 1.56
C GLY A 131 -9.16 1.52 1.10
N LEU A 132 -9.80 2.23 2.03
CA LEU A 132 -10.70 3.35 1.77
C LEU A 132 -10.04 4.65 2.21
N ARG A 133 -10.33 5.73 1.48
CA ARG A 133 -9.85 7.08 1.80
C ARG A 133 -10.98 8.08 1.74
N VAL A 134 -10.99 8.97 2.71
CA VAL A 134 -11.83 10.16 2.73
C VAL A 134 -10.94 11.33 3.08
N GLY A 135 -11.12 12.45 2.40
CA GLY A 135 -10.34 13.63 2.66
C GLY A 135 -11.09 14.91 2.40
N TYR A 136 -10.43 16.00 2.77
CA TYR A 136 -10.86 17.37 2.57
C TYR A 136 -9.70 18.14 1.94
N ASP A 137 -9.97 18.80 0.83
CA ASP A 137 -9.02 19.57 0.05
C ASP A 137 -9.50 21.02 -0.04
N ASP A 138 -9.02 21.86 0.90
CA ASP A 138 -9.31 23.28 1.06
C ASP A 138 -10.77 23.66 1.30
N ALA A 139 -11.64 23.39 0.31
CA ALA A 139 -13.08 23.60 0.38
C ALA A 139 -13.88 22.33 0.00
N TYR A 140 -13.21 21.29 -0.48
CA TYR A 140 -13.85 20.20 -1.21
C TYR A 140 -13.69 18.84 -0.55
N GLY A 141 -14.77 18.06 -0.56
CA GLY A 141 -14.75 16.67 -0.15
C GLY A 141 -14.08 15.78 -1.21
N THR A 142 -13.26 14.85 -0.75
CA THR A 142 -12.62 13.83 -1.59
C THR A 142 -12.86 12.45 -1.01
N GLY A 143 -12.93 11.45 -1.90
CA GLY A 143 -13.12 10.06 -1.53
C GLY A 143 -12.37 9.15 -2.49
N GLY A 144 -12.11 7.91 -2.06
CA GLY A 144 -11.48 6.95 -2.94
C GLY A 144 -11.25 5.60 -2.28
N PHE A 145 -10.75 4.67 -3.07
CA PHE A 145 -10.30 3.38 -2.60
C PHE A 145 -9.00 2.95 -3.30
N THR A 146 -8.25 2.08 -2.63
CA THR A 146 -7.16 1.31 -3.21
C THR A 146 -7.50 -0.15 -3.18
N TYR A 147 -7.23 -0.84 -4.28
CA TYR A 147 -7.26 -2.29 -4.36
C TYR A 147 -5.90 -2.87 -4.77
N ARG A 148 -5.34 -3.73 -3.91
CA ARG A 148 -4.10 -4.49 -4.15
C ARG A 148 -4.47 -5.95 -4.38
N PHE A 149 -4.36 -6.40 -5.62
CA PHE A 149 -4.63 -7.80 -5.98
C PHE A 149 -3.37 -8.68 -6.02
N ALA A 150 -2.18 -8.06 -6.01
CA ALA A 150 -0.91 -8.75 -5.82
C ALA A 150 0.09 -7.81 -5.10
N PRO A 151 1.20 -8.32 -4.54
CA PRO A 151 2.23 -7.47 -3.95
C PRO A 151 2.79 -6.42 -4.91
N GLN A 152 2.78 -6.69 -6.22
CA GLN A 152 3.31 -5.79 -7.25
C GLN A 152 2.27 -4.84 -7.85
N TYR A 153 0.97 -5.11 -7.73
CA TYR A 153 -0.06 -4.39 -8.48
C TYR A 153 -1.07 -3.72 -7.54
N GLU A 154 -1.37 -2.47 -7.83
CA GLU A 154 -2.28 -1.64 -7.06
C GLU A 154 -3.10 -0.77 -8.03
N ILE A 155 -4.41 -0.73 -7.81
CA ILE A 155 -5.35 0.14 -8.52
C ILE A 155 -5.90 1.13 -7.52
N ASP A 156 -5.89 2.40 -7.89
CA ASP A 156 -6.41 3.49 -7.09
C ASP A 156 -7.55 4.16 -7.85
N TYR A 157 -8.63 4.46 -7.16
CA TYR A 157 -9.70 5.27 -7.69
C TYR A 157 -10.04 6.38 -6.71
N GLY A 158 -10.06 7.62 -7.20
CA GLY A 158 -10.37 8.81 -6.44
C GLY A 158 -11.47 9.62 -7.10
N ILE A 159 -12.28 10.26 -6.27
CA ILE A 159 -13.31 11.21 -6.65
C ILE A 159 -13.16 12.48 -5.82
N ALA A 160 -13.27 13.62 -6.47
CA ALA A 160 -13.23 14.92 -5.82
C ALA A 160 -14.32 15.81 -6.42
N ASP A 161 -15.07 16.47 -5.54
CA ASP A 161 -15.98 17.53 -5.96
C ASP A 161 -15.17 18.81 -6.19
N GLN A 162 -15.29 19.46 -7.33
CA GLN A 162 -14.49 20.64 -7.68
C GLN A 162 -15.39 21.70 -8.34
N PRO A 163 -14.97 22.99 -8.40
CA PRO A 163 -15.80 24.05 -8.99
C PRO A 163 -16.31 23.76 -10.41
N LEU A 164 -15.51 23.00 -11.19
CA LEU A 164 -15.78 22.66 -12.58
C LEU A 164 -16.54 21.33 -12.73
N GLY A 165 -16.94 20.72 -11.62
CA GLY A 165 -17.68 19.47 -11.55
C GLY A 165 -16.89 18.32 -10.92
N LEU A 166 -17.52 17.15 -10.93
CA LEU A 166 -17.01 15.94 -10.31
C LEU A 166 -15.80 15.40 -11.08
N THR A 167 -14.66 15.33 -10.42
CA THR A 167 -13.41 14.84 -11.01
C THR A 167 -13.16 13.40 -10.59
N HIS A 168 -12.98 12.51 -11.57
CA HIS A 168 -12.62 11.11 -11.39
C HIS A 168 -11.14 10.90 -11.69
N ARG A 169 -10.42 10.18 -10.84
CA ARG A 169 -9.00 9.85 -11.00
C ARG A 169 -8.80 8.35 -10.91
N VAL A 170 -8.16 7.75 -11.91
CA VAL A 170 -7.80 6.33 -11.93
C VAL A 170 -6.28 6.22 -11.94
N GLY A 171 -5.72 5.48 -10.99
CA GLY A 171 -4.30 5.18 -10.88
C GLY A 171 -4.04 3.68 -11.02
N LEU A 172 -2.97 3.34 -11.73
CA LEU A 172 -2.42 1.99 -11.78
C LEU A 172 -0.96 2.06 -11.37
N SER A 173 -0.60 1.30 -10.35
CA SER A 173 0.76 1.22 -9.82
C SER A 173 1.30 -0.19 -10.02
N TYR A 174 2.45 -0.27 -10.68
CA TYR A 174 3.23 -1.50 -10.81
C TYR A 174 4.58 -1.34 -10.09
N ARG A 175 4.85 -2.22 -9.13
CA ARG A 175 6.09 -2.25 -8.36
C ARG A 175 6.96 -3.37 -8.89
N PHE A 176 8.02 -2.99 -9.59
CA PHE A 176 9.02 -3.91 -10.12
C PHE A 176 10.35 -3.72 -9.41
N GLY A 177 11.02 -4.83 -9.14
CA GLY A 177 12.18 -4.81 -8.26
C GLY A 177 11.84 -4.35 -6.83
N GLY A 178 12.86 -4.35 -5.98
CA GLY A 178 12.71 -3.99 -4.58
C GLY A 178 12.76 -5.19 -3.65
N PHE A 179 12.78 -4.87 -2.37
CA PHE A 179 12.99 -5.83 -1.30
C PHE A 179 11.64 -6.23 -0.74
N PHE A 180 11.31 -7.50 -0.87
CA PHE A 180 10.03 -8.03 -0.41
C PHE A 180 10.27 -9.21 0.50
N ALA A 181 9.35 -9.42 1.43
CA ALA A 181 9.17 -10.69 2.11
C ALA A 181 7.74 -11.12 1.82
N SER A 182 7.54 -12.38 1.45
CA SER A 182 6.23 -12.96 1.24
C SER A 182 6.21 -14.36 1.81
N SER A 183 5.07 -14.73 2.38
CA SER A 183 4.83 -16.06 2.90
C SER A 183 3.48 -16.56 2.37
N LYS A 184 3.37 -17.84 2.00
CA LYS A 184 2.12 -18.47 1.56
C LYS A 184 2.06 -19.91 2.04
N ALA A 185 1.01 -20.25 2.79
CA ALA A 185 0.68 -21.61 3.17
C ALA A 185 0.00 -22.35 2.01
N GLU A 186 0.47 -23.56 1.74
CA GLU A 186 -0.11 -24.51 0.79
C GLU A 186 -0.16 -25.91 1.43
N PRO A 187 -1.36 -26.45 1.73
CA PRO A 187 -2.68 -25.81 1.62
C PRO A 187 -2.91 -24.73 2.70
N ALA A 188 -3.82 -23.78 2.41
CA ALA A 188 -4.22 -22.73 3.37
C ALA A 188 -5.18 -23.22 4.46
N VAL A 189 -5.80 -24.39 4.25
CA VAL A 189 -6.60 -25.13 5.23
C VAL A 189 -6.00 -26.52 5.33
N PHE A 190 -5.69 -26.99 6.52
CA PHE A 190 -5.17 -28.35 6.73
C PHE A 190 -5.72 -28.96 8.01
N SER A 191 -5.66 -30.29 8.07
CA SER A 191 -6.10 -31.07 9.22
C SER A 191 -4.89 -31.78 9.83
N PRO A 192 -4.45 -31.41 11.06
CA PRO A 192 -3.36 -32.09 11.75
C PRO A 192 -3.59 -33.59 11.97
N THR A 193 -4.85 -34.03 11.90
CA THR A 193 -5.27 -35.44 12.07
C THR A 193 -5.63 -36.14 10.76
N GLY A 194 -5.60 -35.45 9.62
CA GLY A 194 -5.96 -35.99 8.30
C GLY A 194 -4.76 -36.54 7.51
N GLU A 195 -4.99 -36.96 6.25
CA GLU A 195 -3.94 -37.50 5.36
C GLU A 195 -2.78 -36.53 5.10
N HIS A 196 -3.03 -35.22 5.20
CA HIS A 196 -2.04 -34.15 5.09
C HIS A 196 -1.92 -33.38 6.41
N ALA A 197 -1.24 -34.00 7.40
CA ALA A 197 -1.06 -33.48 8.76
C ALA A 197 -0.21 -32.20 8.86
N VAL A 198 0.36 -31.72 7.76
CA VAL A 198 1.24 -30.55 7.73
C VAL A 198 0.86 -29.61 6.60
N THR A 199 1.06 -28.32 6.85
CA THR A 199 1.05 -27.28 5.82
C THR A 199 2.48 -26.85 5.47
N LYS A 200 2.71 -26.54 4.19
CA LYS A 200 3.97 -25.97 3.73
C LYS A 200 3.82 -24.47 3.59
N ILE A 201 4.50 -23.71 4.44
CA ILE A 201 4.56 -22.25 4.36
C ILE A 201 5.76 -21.89 3.51
N ALA A 202 5.53 -21.60 2.22
CA ALA A 202 6.55 -21.09 1.32
C ALA A 202 6.98 -19.69 1.77
N LEU A 203 8.29 -19.45 1.87
CA LEU A 203 8.87 -18.16 2.25
C LEU A 203 9.73 -17.66 1.10
N ASN A 204 9.47 -16.44 0.63
CA ASN A 204 10.30 -15.77 -0.35
C ASN A 204 10.70 -14.42 0.21
N ALA A 205 12.00 -14.13 0.23
CA ALA A 205 12.50 -12.82 0.58
C ALA A 205 13.55 -12.35 -0.42
N HIS A 206 13.54 -11.06 -0.72
CA HIS A 206 14.60 -10.36 -1.42
C HIS A 206 14.93 -9.14 -0.57
N THR A 207 16.18 -8.98 -0.13
CA THR A 207 16.59 -7.96 0.85
C THR A 207 17.62 -6.99 0.27
N LYS A 208 17.69 -5.78 0.83
CA LYS A 208 18.59 -4.70 0.34
C LYS A 208 20.05 -4.99 0.52
N ALA A 209 20.35 -5.65 1.62
CA ALA A 209 21.64 -6.16 1.99
C ALA A 209 21.45 -7.61 2.41
N ASP A 210 22.57 -8.34 2.57
CA ASP A 210 22.51 -9.71 3.09
C ASP A 210 21.66 -9.75 4.37
N PRO A 211 20.61 -10.59 4.41
CA PRO A 211 19.79 -10.72 5.60
C PRO A 211 20.65 -11.23 6.76
N ASP A 212 20.44 -10.67 7.95
CA ASP A 212 21.10 -11.15 9.17
C ASP A 212 20.24 -12.22 9.85
N GLU A 213 18.93 -11.99 9.95
CA GLU A 213 18.00 -12.91 10.60
C GLU A 213 16.59 -12.86 10.00
N TRP A 214 15.88 -13.98 10.10
CA TRP A 214 14.48 -14.08 9.74
C TRP A 214 13.65 -14.68 10.89
N THR A 215 12.37 -14.30 10.94
CA THR A 215 11.41 -14.81 11.92
C THR A 215 10.05 -14.94 11.27
N LEU A 216 9.46 -16.13 11.32
CA LEU A 216 8.08 -16.40 10.97
C LEU A 216 7.30 -16.62 12.26
N GLU A 217 6.32 -15.77 12.55
CA GLU A 217 5.43 -15.92 13.69
C GLU A 217 4.05 -16.36 13.22
N ILE A 218 3.47 -17.33 13.91
CA ILE A 218 2.08 -17.76 13.79
C ILE A 218 1.37 -17.28 15.05
N VAL A 219 0.26 -16.56 14.86
CA VAL A 219 -0.53 -15.94 15.94
C VAL A 219 -1.98 -16.37 15.89
N ASN A 220 -2.61 -16.46 17.06
CA ASN A 220 -4.03 -16.75 17.20
C ASN A 220 -4.89 -15.47 16.99
N LYS A 221 -6.21 -15.60 17.19
CA LYS A 221 -7.16 -14.47 17.09
C LYS A 221 -6.92 -13.36 18.12
N ALA A 222 -6.27 -13.66 19.24
CA ALA A 222 -5.89 -12.70 20.28
C ALA A 222 -4.52 -12.02 20.01
N GLU A 223 -3.91 -12.26 18.85
CA GLU A 223 -2.56 -11.81 18.47
C GLU A 223 -1.42 -12.42 19.31
N GLU A 224 -1.68 -13.48 20.06
CA GLU A 224 -0.67 -14.20 20.83
C GLU A 224 0.11 -15.14 19.91
N VAL A 225 1.44 -15.14 20.04
CA VAL A 225 2.33 -16.03 19.27
C VAL A 225 2.18 -17.45 19.77
N VAL A 226 1.64 -18.32 18.92
CA VAL A 226 1.47 -19.75 19.21
C VAL A 226 2.65 -20.58 18.71
N ARG A 227 3.34 -20.10 17.66
CA ARG A 227 4.52 -20.76 17.10
C ARG A 227 5.43 -19.75 16.40
N ARG A 228 6.73 -19.95 16.51
CA ARG A 228 7.78 -19.13 15.94
C ARG A 228 8.83 -20.02 15.29
N PHE A 229 9.20 -19.64 14.08
CA PHE A 229 10.37 -20.19 13.38
C PHE A 229 11.35 -19.06 13.14
N SER A 230 12.64 -19.31 13.32
CA SER A 230 13.67 -18.30 13.12
C SER A 230 14.99 -18.90 12.67
N GLY A 231 15.81 -18.11 12.00
CA GLY A 231 17.16 -18.49 11.62
C GLY A 231 18.01 -17.30 11.22
N LYS A 232 19.31 -17.54 11.05
CA LYS A 232 20.27 -16.56 10.54
C LYS A 232 20.33 -16.59 9.02
N GLY A 233 20.61 -15.44 8.40
CA GLY A 233 20.71 -15.31 6.95
C GLY A 233 19.36 -15.27 6.24
N GLN A 234 19.38 -15.69 4.98
CA GLN A 234 18.22 -15.78 4.12
C GLN A 234 17.21 -16.81 4.64
N PRO A 235 15.89 -16.51 4.65
CA PRO A 235 14.88 -17.51 5.00
C PRO A 235 14.96 -18.70 4.03
N PRO A 236 14.70 -19.93 4.52
CA PRO A 236 14.59 -21.11 3.66
C PRO A 236 13.41 -20.95 2.69
N SER A 237 13.39 -21.71 1.60
CA SER A 237 12.29 -21.65 0.61
C SER A 237 10.92 -21.99 1.20
N HIS A 238 10.89 -22.75 2.31
CA HIS A 238 9.67 -23.07 3.04
C HIS A 238 9.96 -23.50 4.48
N VAL A 239 8.91 -23.46 5.29
CA VAL A 239 8.82 -24.07 6.63
C VAL A 239 7.60 -24.98 6.65
N GLN A 240 7.69 -26.12 7.34
CA GLN A 240 6.56 -26.99 7.58
C GLN A 240 5.98 -26.73 8.98
N TRP A 241 4.65 -26.69 9.06
CA TRP A 241 3.96 -26.57 10.33
C TRP A 241 2.88 -27.64 10.44
N ASP A 242 2.83 -28.29 11.59
CA ASP A 242 1.97 -29.44 11.91
C ASP A 242 0.78 -29.06 12.79
N GLY A 243 0.51 -27.76 12.95
CA GLY A 243 -0.60 -27.27 13.77
C GLY A 243 -0.32 -27.34 15.27
N LYS A 244 0.94 -27.50 15.69
CA LYS A 244 1.32 -27.50 17.10
C LYS A 244 1.89 -26.17 17.55
N ASP A 245 1.73 -25.88 18.85
CA ASP A 245 2.31 -24.73 19.52
C ASP A 245 3.80 -24.92 19.85
N GLU A 246 4.45 -23.95 20.49
CA GLU A 246 5.85 -24.03 20.95
C GLU A 246 6.15 -25.22 21.87
N THR A 247 5.16 -25.69 22.63
CA THR A 247 5.31 -26.81 23.58
C THR A 247 5.12 -28.17 22.91
N GLY A 248 4.70 -28.18 21.64
CA GLY A 248 4.39 -29.40 20.89
C GLY A 248 2.97 -29.90 21.14
N LEU A 249 2.08 -29.07 21.70
CA LEU A 249 0.67 -29.41 21.86
C LEU A 249 -0.12 -29.02 20.61
N PRO A 250 -1.11 -29.84 20.20
CA PRO A 250 -1.98 -29.49 19.07
C PRO A 250 -2.82 -28.27 19.39
N LEU A 251 -2.91 -27.35 18.44
CA LEU A 251 -3.73 -26.16 18.53
C LEU A 251 -5.18 -26.46 18.11
N ALA A 252 -6.12 -25.70 18.67
CA ALA A 252 -7.54 -25.86 18.37
C ALA A 252 -7.87 -25.46 16.92
N ASP A 253 -8.98 -26.00 16.40
CA ASP A 253 -9.53 -25.59 15.12
C ASP A 253 -9.81 -24.09 15.10
N GLY A 254 -9.47 -23.46 13.97
CA GLY A 254 -9.64 -22.04 13.79
C GLY A 254 -8.64 -21.41 12.84
N ILE A 255 -8.83 -20.10 12.64
CA ILE A 255 -8.01 -19.29 11.75
C ILE A 255 -6.85 -18.68 12.53
N TYR A 256 -5.64 -18.97 12.07
CA TYR A 256 -4.39 -18.41 12.54
C TYR A 256 -3.83 -17.44 11.50
N HIS A 257 -3.09 -16.44 11.97
CA HIS A 257 -2.39 -15.50 11.10
C HIS A 257 -0.90 -15.76 11.18
N TYR A 258 -0.18 -15.64 10.06
CA TYR A 258 1.27 -15.72 10.07
C TYR A 258 1.91 -14.50 9.42
N ARG A 259 3.04 -14.07 9.97
CA ARG A 259 3.84 -12.93 9.50
C ARG A 259 5.31 -13.29 9.44
N LEU A 260 5.92 -13.05 8.28
CA LEU A 260 7.37 -13.18 8.07
C LEU A 260 8.03 -11.82 8.28
N THR A 261 9.07 -11.79 9.11
CA THR A 261 9.95 -10.64 9.32
C THR A 261 11.36 -11.02 8.89
N VAL A 262 12.00 -10.19 8.07
CA VAL A 262 13.40 -10.36 7.69
C VAL A 262 14.16 -9.11 8.08
N LYS A 263 15.24 -9.25 8.85
CA LYS A 263 16.11 -8.13 9.24
C LYS A 263 17.45 -8.21 8.52
N ASP A 264 17.93 -7.07 8.06
CA ASP A 264 19.29 -6.96 7.52
C ASP A 264 20.32 -6.58 8.61
N ARG A 265 21.60 -6.64 8.24
CA ARG A 265 22.73 -6.27 9.13
C ARG A 265 22.71 -4.81 9.58
N GLU A 266 22.02 -3.93 8.87
CA GLU A 266 21.83 -2.52 9.24
C GLU A 266 20.66 -2.33 10.23
N GLY A 267 19.96 -3.40 10.58
CA GLY A 267 18.81 -3.42 11.49
C GLY A 267 17.50 -2.96 10.85
N ARG A 268 17.43 -2.86 9.52
CA ARG A 268 16.18 -2.59 8.81
C ARG A 268 15.35 -3.87 8.75
N SER A 269 14.06 -3.77 9.04
CA SER A 269 13.13 -4.90 9.03
C SER A 269 12.20 -4.81 7.83
N LEU A 270 12.10 -5.89 7.06
CA LEU A 270 11.13 -6.11 6.00
C LEU A 270 10.04 -7.05 6.55
N LEU A 271 8.83 -6.51 6.71
CA LEU A 271 7.68 -7.29 7.17
C LEU A 271 6.86 -7.71 5.95
N ALA A 272 6.59 -9.01 5.82
CA ALA A 272 5.65 -9.54 4.85
C ALA A 272 4.21 -9.22 5.26
N SER A 273 3.32 -9.12 4.27
CA SER A 273 1.87 -9.04 4.55
C SER A 273 1.41 -10.25 5.34
N SER A 274 0.68 -10.01 6.43
CA SER A 274 0.05 -11.08 7.22
C SER A 274 -0.92 -11.86 6.35
N ARG A 275 -0.87 -13.20 6.45
CA ARG A 275 -1.80 -14.11 5.76
C ARG A 275 -2.42 -15.08 6.75
N THR A 276 -3.50 -15.73 6.33
CA THR A 276 -4.24 -16.68 7.16
C THR A 276 -3.89 -18.11 6.81
N ILE A 277 -4.00 -18.97 7.82
CA ILE A 277 -4.01 -20.41 7.69
C ILE A 277 -5.06 -20.96 8.65
N GLU A 278 -5.80 -21.98 8.24
CA GLU A 278 -6.88 -22.57 9.02
C GLU A 278 -6.55 -24.02 9.39
N ILE A 279 -6.75 -24.34 10.67
CA ILE A 279 -6.76 -25.71 11.19
C ILE A 279 -8.22 -26.15 11.22
N SER A 280 -8.52 -27.27 10.56
CA SER A 280 -9.85 -27.88 10.57
C SER A 280 -9.75 -29.40 10.71
N THR A 281 -10.35 -29.95 11.76
CA THR A 281 -10.38 -31.39 12.06
C THR A 281 -11.70 -32.05 11.67
N THR A 282 -12.73 -31.26 11.32
CA THR A 282 -13.94 -31.77 10.68
C THR A 282 -13.63 -32.15 9.24
N GLY A 283 -13.72 -33.46 8.92
CA GLY A 283 -13.59 -33.94 7.54
C GLY A 283 -14.62 -33.30 6.61
N PRO A 284 -14.44 -33.38 5.28
CA PRO A 284 -15.47 -32.93 4.35
C PRO A 284 -16.76 -33.67 4.67
N GLU A 285 -17.85 -32.96 4.97
CA GLU A 285 -19.19 -33.54 5.02
C GLU A 285 -19.60 -33.93 3.60
N GLY A 286 -19.02 -35.01 3.09
CA GLY A 286 -19.46 -35.67 1.88
C GLY A 286 -20.78 -36.36 2.16
N THR A 287 -21.90 -35.67 1.97
CA THR A 287 -23.17 -36.36 1.72
C THR A 287 -22.99 -37.19 0.46
N VAL A 288 -22.72 -38.49 0.60
CA VAL A 288 -22.88 -39.43 -0.51
C VAL A 288 -24.38 -39.48 -0.79
N PRO A 289 -24.88 -38.99 -1.94
CA PRO A 289 -26.26 -39.23 -2.29
C PRO A 289 -26.43 -40.74 -2.46
N VAL A 290 -27.12 -41.37 -1.52
CA VAL A 290 -27.62 -42.74 -1.73
C VAL A 290 -28.65 -42.61 -2.85
N ILE A 291 -28.26 -42.94 -4.07
CA ILE A 291 -29.22 -43.15 -5.17
C ILE A 291 -29.86 -44.51 -4.89
N PRO A 292 -31.13 -44.58 -4.47
CA PRO A 292 -31.80 -45.87 -4.38
C PRO A 292 -31.98 -46.36 -5.82
N VAL A 293 -31.45 -47.54 -6.12
CA VAL A 293 -31.78 -48.22 -7.38
C VAL A 293 -33.27 -48.54 -7.32
N GLN A 294 -34.08 -47.86 -8.13
CA GLN A 294 -35.50 -48.21 -8.28
C GLN A 294 -35.57 -49.63 -8.81
N GLY A 295 -36.06 -50.54 -7.96
CA GLY A 295 -36.46 -51.87 -8.38
C GLY A 295 -37.53 -51.77 -9.46
N ALA A 296 -37.36 -52.56 -10.52
CA ALA A 296 -38.29 -52.67 -11.63
C ALA A 296 -39.72 -52.92 -11.12
N VAL A 297 -40.66 -52.09 -11.57
CA VAL A 297 -42.10 -52.35 -11.44
C VAL A 297 -42.46 -53.42 -12.49
N PRO A 298 -43.13 -54.52 -12.14
CA PRO A 298 -43.63 -55.46 -13.14
C PRO A 298 -44.76 -54.78 -13.93
N GLU A 299 -44.71 -54.88 -15.26
CA GLU A 299 -45.84 -54.58 -16.15
C GLU A 299 -47.06 -55.39 -15.70
N ASP A 300 -48.11 -54.71 -15.25
CA ASP A 300 -49.42 -55.33 -15.09
C ASP A 300 -50.17 -55.22 -16.43
N ASN A 301 -50.52 -56.38 -16.95
CA ASN A 301 -51.04 -56.61 -18.29
C ASN A 301 -52.57 -56.69 -18.17
N LYS A 302 -53.32 -55.73 -18.74
CA LYS A 302 -54.75 -55.84 -19.04
C LYS A 302 -55.25 -54.77 -20.00
#